data_AF-M2MX59-F1
#
_entry.id   AF-M2MX59-F1
#
_cell.length_a   1.000
_cell.length_b   1.000
_cell.length_c   1.000
_cell.angle_alpha   90.00
_cell.angle_beta   90.00
_cell.angle_gamma   90.00
#
_symmetry.space_group_name_H-M   'P 1'
#
loop_
_entity.id
_entity.type
_entity.pdbx_description
1 polymer ?
#
loop_
_entity_poly.entity_id
_entity_poly.type
_entity_poly.pdbx_seq_one_letter_code
_entity_poly.pdbx_strand_id
1 'polypeptide(L)'
;MNDIENVLLDIEGTVCPISFVKDTLFPYAIKALPEVLSTQWDKLSFLPYRDAFPAEHRSSPAEMQAHVEDLTKRDVKIAYLKNLQGYLWEDGYKSGAYSTPLFPDVIPQLERWRNGGVRLAIYSSGSVFAQKLLFAHVQSADAAGEATGDFTFLIVEGGWFDTVNAGLKTEAASYRKIVETMHWSAGKTLFLTDNVKEYDAAISAGLQAVLLDRPGNAPVAEADRKRMRVVGSLDDIDLGFHSQVAENGERFPPVQGPVTTKPSQNGDIGRGRVNLYRPSSLEDVQSKRSHDDVGDGVEPSHIKRQKASNDTSLEKLVCNEDKDTSPEEQRAKNPKYAFDRSAHERTEFVMGDISGAVTAETEDVVRDPQDTHP
;
A
#
# COMPACT_ATOMS: atom_id res chain seq x y z
N MET A 1 -25.13 -7.78 -17.05
CA MET A 1 -25.49 -6.48 -16.43
C MET A 1 -25.01 -5.43 -17.39
N ASN A 2 -25.92 -4.67 -17.97
CA ASN A 2 -25.59 -3.82 -19.10
C ASN A 2 -25.10 -2.45 -18.60
N ASP A 3 -24.28 -1.79 -19.40
CA ASP A 3 -23.73 -0.45 -19.15
C ASP A 3 -22.84 -0.31 -17.89
N ILE A 4 -22.26 -1.41 -17.38
CA ILE A 4 -21.18 -1.34 -16.38
C ILE A 4 -19.87 -0.93 -17.06
N GLU A 5 -19.31 0.20 -16.61
CA GLU A 5 -18.01 0.73 -17.06
C GLU A 5 -16.89 0.44 -16.06
N ASN A 6 -17.23 0.25 -14.79
CA ASN A 6 -16.26 0.15 -13.70
C ASN A 6 -16.63 -0.96 -12.72
N VAL A 7 -15.63 -1.67 -12.21
CA VAL A 7 -15.79 -2.66 -11.14
C VAL A 7 -14.88 -2.30 -9.97
N LEU A 8 -15.47 -2.23 -8.78
CA LEU A 8 -14.79 -2.05 -7.50
C LEU A 8 -14.81 -3.41 -6.78
N LEU A 9 -13.65 -3.92 -6.39
CA LEU A 9 -13.53 -5.23 -5.72
C LEU A 9 -13.07 -5.08 -4.28
N ASP A 10 -13.74 -5.78 -3.36
CA ASP A 10 -13.13 -6.19 -2.11
C ASP A 10 -12.09 -7.32 -2.32
N ILE A 11 -11.26 -7.57 -1.29
CA ILE A 11 -10.26 -8.64 -1.27
C ILE A 11 -10.75 -9.92 -0.57
N GLU A 12 -11.10 -9.82 0.71
CA GLU A 12 -11.13 -10.93 1.67
C GLU A 12 -12.47 -11.66 1.61
N GLY A 13 -12.47 -12.93 1.22
CA GLY A 13 -13.72 -13.65 0.91
C GLY A 13 -14.30 -13.29 -0.46
N THR A 14 -13.74 -12.33 -1.19
CA THR A 14 -14.20 -11.89 -2.52
C THR A 14 -13.31 -12.41 -3.65
N VAL A 15 -12.00 -12.10 -3.61
CA VAL A 15 -11.00 -12.57 -4.60
C VAL A 15 -9.94 -13.50 -4.03
N CYS A 16 -9.75 -13.54 -2.70
CA CYS A 16 -8.99 -14.59 -2.03
C CYS A 16 -9.79 -15.19 -0.85
N PRO A 17 -9.46 -16.40 -0.37
CA PRO A 17 -10.08 -16.96 0.82
C PRO A 17 -9.87 -16.06 2.05
N ILE A 18 -10.95 -15.80 2.80
CA ILE A 18 -10.90 -15.04 4.07
C ILE A 18 -9.92 -15.66 5.10
N SER A 19 -9.71 -16.97 5.03
CA SER A 19 -8.71 -17.69 5.82
C SER A 19 -7.26 -17.31 5.50
N PHE A 20 -6.93 -16.79 4.32
CA PHE A 20 -5.54 -16.44 3.98
C PHE A 20 -4.98 -15.35 4.90
N VAL A 21 -5.77 -14.31 5.19
CA VAL A 21 -5.35 -13.23 6.10
C VAL A 21 -5.23 -13.75 7.54
N LYS A 22 -6.25 -14.48 8.02
CA LYS A 22 -6.35 -14.98 9.39
C LYS A 22 -5.35 -16.10 9.72
N ASP A 23 -5.13 -17.03 8.79
CA ASP A 23 -4.41 -18.28 9.05
C ASP A 23 -3.00 -18.30 8.42
N THR A 24 -2.67 -17.35 7.52
CA THR A 24 -1.31 -17.19 6.95
C THR A 24 -0.68 -15.85 7.32
N LEU A 25 -1.32 -14.73 6.99
CA LEU A 25 -0.69 -13.40 7.17
C LEU A 25 -0.56 -12.97 8.63
N PHE A 26 -1.58 -13.17 9.47
CA PHE A 26 -1.47 -12.85 10.91
C PHE A 26 -0.46 -13.75 11.65
N PRO A 27 -0.46 -15.09 11.48
CA PRO A 27 0.54 -15.96 12.13
C PRO A 27 1.97 -15.70 11.64
N TYR A 28 2.16 -15.37 10.35
CA TYR A 28 3.47 -14.98 9.84
C TYR A 28 3.98 -13.69 10.49
N ALA A 29 3.14 -12.64 10.56
CA ALA A 29 3.53 -11.37 11.18
C ALA A 29 3.98 -11.57 12.64
N ILE A 30 3.20 -12.31 13.44
CA ILE A 30 3.56 -12.64 14.84
C ILE A 30 4.85 -13.48 14.91
N LYS A 31 5.09 -14.40 13.97
CA LYS A 31 6.31 -15.21 13.92
C LYS A 31 7.56 -14.39 13.54
N ALA A 32 7.44 -13.43 12.61
CA ALA A 32 8.55 -12.60 12.13
C ALA A 32 8.90 -11.46 13.11
N LEU A 33 7.92 -10.99 13.89
CA LEU A 33 8.04 -9.85 14.78
C LEU A 33 9.26 -9.88 15.73
N PRO A 34 9.63 -10.98 16.42
CA PRO A 34 10.77 -10.98 17.34
C PRO A 34 12.13 -10.81 16.62
N GLU A 35 12.26 -11.35 15.42
CA GLU A 35 13.47 -11.18 14.59
C GLU A 35 13.55 -9.75 14.03
N VAL A 36 12.43 -9.21 13.56
CA VAL A 36 12.35 -7.81 13.10
C VAL A 36 12.65 -6.83 14.24
N LEU A 37 12.06 -7.03 15.41
CA LEU A 37 12.29 -6.15 16.57
C LEU A 37 13.71 -6.29 17.16
N SER A 38 14.41 -7.41 16.97
CA SER A 38 15.81 -7.55 17.38
C SER A 38 16.82 -7.06 16.33
N THR A 39 16.44 -7.00 15.05
CA THR A 39 17.36 -6.66 13.94
C THR A 39 17.12 -5.29 13.28
N GLN A 40 15.95 -4.67 13.48
CA GLN A 40 15.55 -3.41 12.81
C GLN A 40 15.29 -2.23 13.75
N TRP A 41 15.17 -2.44 15.07
CA TRP A 41 14.67 -1.46 16.07
C TRP A 41 15.22 -0.02 15.98
N ASP A 42 16.53 0.11 15.76
CA ASP A 42 17.25 1.40 15.71
C ASP A 42 17.58 1.86 14.28
N LYS A 43 17.10 1.15 13.25
CA LYS A 43 17.29 1.56 11.85
C LYS A 43 16.32 2.67 11.47
N LEU A 44 16.82 3.67 10.76
CA LEU A 44 16.03 4.81 10.26
C LEU A 44 14.79 4.37 9.46
N SER A 45 14.85 3.24 8.74
CA SER A 45 13.74 2.65 7.99
C SER A 45 12.63 2.03 8.86
N PHE A 46 12.90 1.70 10.12
CA PHE A 46 11.92 1.14 11.05
C PHE A 46 11.28 2.19 11.96
N LEU A 47 11.93 3.34 12.17
CA LEU A 47 11.45 4.42 13.02
C LEU A 47 9.99 4.85 12.72
N PRO A 48 9.51 4.97 11.45
CA PRO A 48 8.13 5.36 11.19
C PRO A 48 7.09 4.35 11.71
N TYR A 49 7.43 3.06 11.76
CA TYR A 49 6.57 2.01 12.31
C TYR A 49 6.63 1.99 13.83
N ARG A 50 7.85 2.12 14.38
CA ARG A 50 8.08 2.13 15.83
C ARG A 50 7.44 3.35 16.49
N ASP A 51 7.64 4.53 15.93
CA ASP A 51 7.27 5.81 16.56
C ASP A 51 5.80 6.20 16.34
N ALA A 52 5.06 5.43 15.54
CA ALA A 52 3.60 5.47 15.43
C ALA A 52 2.85 4.77 16.60
N PHE A 53 3.55 4.03 17.46
CA PHE A 53 2.97 3.38 18.63
C PHE A 53 2.91 4.34 19.86
N PRO A 54 1.97 4.11 20.81
CA PRO A 54 1.95 4.81 22.10
C PRO A 54 3.30 4.72 22.83
N ALA A 55 3.65 5.74 23.61
CA ALA A 55 4.98 5.90 24.18
C ALA A 55 5.36 4.72 25.11
N GLU A 56 4.41 4.24 25.91
CA GLU A 56 4.53 3.07 26.79
C GLU A 56 4.73 1.74 26.06
N HIS A 57 4.43 1.68 24.76
CA HIS A 57 4.54 0.47 23.93
C HIS A 57 5.70 0.52 22.92
N ARG A 58 6.55 1.57 22.98
CA ARG A 58 7.74 1.70 22.13
C ARG A 58 9.02 2.05 22.86
N SER A 59 9.07 1.88 24.18
CA SER A 59 10.28 2.08 24.98
C SER A 59 11.30 0.94 24.74
N SER A 60 10.81 -0.28 24.51
CA SER A 60 11.64 -1.46 24.22
C SER A 60 11.00 -2.42 23.20
N PRO A 61 11.80 -3.27 22.54
CA PRO A 61 11.32 -4.38 21.71
C PRO A 61 10.29 -5.28 22.41
N ALA A 62 10.50 -5.60 23.69
CA ALA A 62 9.64 -6.52 24.44
C ALA A 62 8.24 -5.95 24.71
N GLU A 63 8.14 -4.65 25.01
CA GLU A 63 6.86 -3.97 25.21
C GLU A 63 6.09 -3.84 23.89
N MET A 64 6.77 -3.51 22.79
CA MET A 64 6.14 -3.48 21.46
C MET A 64 5.64 -4.86 21.05
N GLN A 65 6.44 -5.91 21.28
CA GLN A 65 6.04 -7.29 20.97
C GLN A 65 4.78 -7.69 21.75
N ALA A 66 4.78 -7.51 23.08
CA ALA A 66 3.66 -7.85 23.94
C ALA A 66 2.37 -7.09 23.57
N HIS A 67 2.49 -5.81 23.19
CA HIS A 67 1.34 -5.01 22.75
C HIS A 67 0.79 -5.48 21.39
N VAL A 68 1.67 -5.79 20.42
CA VAL A 68 1.25 -6.33 19.11
C VAL A 68 0.58 -7.70 19.25
N GLU A 69 1.11 -8.57 20.12
CA GLU A 69 0.51 -9.87 20.43
C GLU A 69 -0.89 -9.73 21.07
N ASP A 70 -1.06 -8.83 22.05
CA ASP A 70 -2.35 -8.58 22.69
C ASP A 70 -3.36 -7.93 21.73
N LEU A 71 -2.98 -6.89 20.98
CA LEU A 71 -3.84 -6.27 19.98
C LEU A 71 -4.31 -7.28 18.91
N THR A 72 -3.40 -8.13 18.43
CA THR A 72 -3.72 -9.18 17.43
C THR A 72 -4.64 -10.24 18.03
N LYS A 73 -4.40 -10.66 19.28
CA LYS A 73 -5.25 -11.61 20.02
C LYS A 73 -6.66 -11.06 20.30
N ARG A 74 -6.80 -9.74 20.42
CA ARG A 74 -8.08 -9.02 20.59
C ARG A 74 -8.66 -8.47 19.28
N ASP A 75 -8.08 -8.85 18.14
CA ASP A 75 -8.42 -8.45 16.77
C ASP A 75 -8.58 -6.92 16.54
N VAL A 76 -7.78 -6.11 17.23
CA VAL A 76 -7.91 -4.65 17.25
C VAL A 76 -7.37 -4.03 15.96
N LYS A 77 -8.26 -3.50 15.12
CA LYS A 77 -7.94 -2.97 13.77
C LYS A 77 -7.31 -1.56 13.76
N ILE A 78 -6.39 -1.25 14.68
CA ILE A 78 -5.79 0.09 14.85
C ILE A 78 -4.69 0.39 13.80
N ALA A 79 -4.57 1.67 13.41
CA ALA A 79 -3.77 2.09 12.26
C ALA A 79 -2.26 1.76 12.37
N TYR A 80 -1.63 2.01 13.53
CA TYR A 80 -0.20 1.71 13.71
C TYR A 80 0.09 0.20 13.64
N LEU A 81 -0.84 -0.64 14.12
CA LEU A 81 -0.74 -2.10 13.99
C LEU A 81 -0.83 -2.53 12.52
N LYS A 82 -1.83 -2.02 11.77
CA LYS A 82 -1.97 -2.31 10.32
C LYS A 82 -0.72 -1.91 9.53
N ASN A 83 -0.09 -0.79 9.88
CA ASN A 83 1.14 -0.33 9.22
C ASN A 83 2.33 -1.25 9.53
N LEU A 84 2.52 -1.66 10.78
CA LEU A 84 3.56 -2.63 11.15
C LEU A 84 3.31 -4.01 10.53
N GLN A 85 2.06 -4.49 10.53
CA GLN A 85 1.67 -5.73 9.87
C GLN A 85 2.01 -5.71 8.38
N GLY A 86 1.71 -4.61 7.68
CA GLY A 86 2.10 -4.40 6.28
C GLY A 86 3.62 -4.52 6.06
N TYR A 87 4.43 -3.87 6.92
CA TYR A 87 5.89 -3.96 6.86
C TYR A 87 6.39 -5.40 7.09
N LEU A 88 5.83 -6.10 8.09
CA LEU A 88 6.16 -7.50 8.37
C LEU A 88 5.80 -8.42 7.19
N TRP A 89 4.68 -8.17 6.50
CA TRP A 89 4.30 -8.98 5.34
C TRP A 89 5.20 -8.77 4.12
N GLU A 90 5.82 -7.60 3.98
CA GLU A 90 6.65 -7.27 2.82
C GLU A 90 7.84 -8.23 2.66
N ASP A 91 8.51 -8.59 3.75
CA ASP A 91 9.62 -9.55 3.72
C ASP A 91 9.15 -10.96 3.37
N GLY A 92 7.97 -11.38 3.86
CA GLY A 92 7.40 -12.69 3.57
C GLY A 92 7.05 -12.89 2.09
N TYR A 93 6.53 -11.86 1.42
CA TYR A 93 6.32 -11.90 -0.03
C TYR A 93 7.64 -11.79 -0.82
N LYS A 94 8.58 -10.93 -0.41
CA LYS A 94 9.90 -10.77 -1.06
C LYS A 94 10.77 -12.03 -0.96
N SER A 95 10.67 -12.77 0.14
CA SER A 95 11.38 -14.04 0.37
C SER A 95 10.67 -15.27 -0.20
N GLY A 96 9.43 -15.13 -0.70
CA GLY A 96 8.62 -16.25 -1.17
C GLY A 96 8.13 -17.18 -0.06
N ALA A 97 8.11 -16.72 1.20
CA ALA A 97 7.60 -17.50 2.34
C ALA A 97 6.10 -17.85 2.19
N TYR A 98 5.38 -17.08 1.38
CA TYR A 98 4.01 -17.35 0.90
C TYR A 98 3.74 -16.48 -0.34
N SER A 99 2.63 -16.75 -1.02
CA SER A 99 2.09 -15.96 -2.14
C SER A 99 0.58 -15.88 -2.02
N THR A 100 -0.06 -14.91 -2.70
CA THR A 100 -1.50 -14.64 -2.57
C THR A 100 -2.32 -15.69 -3.32
N PRO A 101 -3.15 -16.50 -2.64
CA PRO A 101 -4.00 -17.49 -3.29
C PRO A 101 -5.31 -16.82 -3.74
N LEU A 102 -5.28 -16.17 -4.90
CA LEU A 102 -6.52 -15.71 -5.54
C LEU A 102 -7.36 -16.92 -6.00
N PHE A 103 -8.69 -16.79 -6.02
CA PHE A 103 -9.54 -17.83 -6.59
C PHE A 103 -9.28 -17.99 -8.11
N PRO A 104 -9.34 -19.20 -8.68
CA PRO A 104 -8.89 -19.46 -10.06
C PRO A 104 -9.62 -18.65 -11.15
N ASP A 105 -10.86 -18.23 -10.89
CA ASP A 105 -11.66 -17.39 -11.79
C ASP A 105 -11.22 -15.93 -11.85
N VAL A 106 -10.49 -15.44 -10.82
CA VAL A 106 -10.26 -14.00 -10.62
C VAL A 106 -9.43 -13.40 -11.74
N ILE A 107 -8.16 -13.81 -11.89
CA ILE A 107 -7.27 -13.20 -12.88
C ILE A 107 -7.83 -13.31 -14.32
N PRO A 108 -8.31 -14.48 -14.80
CA PRO A 108 -8.90 -14.58 -16.14
C PRO A 108 -10.11 -13.66 -16.35
N GLN A 109 -10.95 -13.47 -15.33
CA GLN A 109 -12.15 -12.63 -15.44
C GLN A 109 -11.83 -11.13 -15.29
N LEU A 110 -10.86 -10.75 -14.46
CA LEU A 110 -10.35 -9.38 -14.40
C LEU A 110 -9.67 -8.98 -15.72
N GLU A 111 -8.88 -9.86 -16.32
CA GLU A 111 -8.31 -9.66 -17.66
C GLU A 111 -9.41 -9.56 -18.73
N ARG A 112 -10.43 -10.43 -18.71
CA ARG A 112 -11.59 -10.38 -19.62
C ARG A 112 -12.31 -9.04 -19.51
N TRP A 113 -12.50 -8.50 -18.31
CA TRP A 113 -13.09 -7.18 -18.08
C TRP A 113 -12.18 -6.03 -18.56
N ARG A 114 -10.88 -6.03 -18.26
CA ARG A 114 -9.93 -5.01 -18.76
C ARG A 114 -9.89 -4.97 -20.29
N ASN A 115 -9.90 -6.14 -20.93
CA ASN A 115 -9.95 -6.25 -22.40
C ASN A 115 -11.30 -5.82 -22.99
N GLY A 116 -12.39 -5.87 -22.21
CA GLY A 116 -13.70 -5.29 -22.53
C GLY A 116 -13.80 -3.78 -22.29
N GLY A 117 -12.73 -3.12 -21.82
CA GLY A 117 -12.71 -1.68 -21.54
C GLY A 117 -13.13 -1.28 -20.11
N VAL A 118 -13.40 -2.23 -19.22
CA VAL A 118 -13.77 -1.96 -17.82
C VAL A 118 -12.60 -1.36 -17.05
N ARG A 119 -12.88 -0.39 -16.18
CA ARG A 119 -11.91 0.12 -15.20
C ARG A 119 -12.04 -0.64 -13.87
N LEU A 120 -10.95 -1.19 -13.35
CA LEU A 120 -10.94 -1.95 -12.10
C LEU A 120 -10.30 -1.13 -10.96
N ALA A 121 -10.91 -1.16 -9.78
CA ALA A 121 -10.37 -0.61 -8.54
C ALA A 121 -10.55 -1.59 -7.37
N ILE A 122 -9.73 -1.46 -6.32
CA ILE A 122 -9.80 -2.24 -5.09
C ILE A 122 -10.31 -1.37 -3.94
N TYR A 123 -11.14 -1.92 -3.05
CA TYR A 123 -11.51 -1.31 -1.77
C TYR A 123 -11.49 -2.36 -0.64
N SER A 124 -10.48 -2.31 0.24
CA SER A 124 -10.27 -3.30 1.32
C SER A 124 -10.01 -2.62 2.67
N SER A 125 -10.11 -3.39 3.76
CA SER A 125 -9.79 -2.93 5.11
C SER A 125 -8.28 -2.89 5.40
N GLY A 126 -7.47 -3.64 4.63
CA GLY A 126 -6.01 -3.54 4.61
C GLY A 126 -5.54 -2.28 3.88
N SER A 127 -4.35 -1.76 4.24
CA SER A 127 -3.82 -0.52 3.66
C SER A 127 -3.52 -0.65 2.16
N VAL A 128 -3.55 0.45 1.41
CA VAL A 128 -3.19 0.50 -0.02
C VAL A 128 -1.83 -0.17 -0.32
N PHE A 129 -0.89 -0.10 0.62
CA PHE A 129 0.40 -0.81 0.53
C PHE A 129 0.21 -2.34 0.51
N ALA A 130 -0.51 -2.89 1.50
CA ALA A 130 -0.79 -4.32 1.58
C ALA A 130 -1.62 -4.82 0.39
N GLN A 131 -2.57 -4.03 -0.11
CA GLN A 131 -3.36 -4.36 -1.31
C GLN A 131 -2.48 -4.52 -2.57
N LYS A 132 -1.55 -3.59 -2.80
CA LYS A 132 -0.61 -3.69 -3.93
C LYS A 132 0.32 -4.88 -3.78
N LEU A 133 0.82 -5.11 -2.57
CA LEU A 133 1.69 -6.24 -2.22
C LEU A 133 1.00 -7.59 -2.46
N LEU A 134 -0.28 -7.73 -2.09
CA LEU A 134 -1.13 -8.89 -2.40
C LEU A 134 -1.21 -9.15 -3.91
N PHE A 135 -1.47 -8.12 -4.71
CA PHE A 135 -1.59 -8.24 -6.18
C PHE A 135 -0.25 -8.38 -6.92
N ALA A 136 0.87 -7.95 -6.31
CA ALA A 136 2.21 -8.09 -6.89
C ALA A 136 2.80 -9.51 -6.74
N HIS A 137 2.25 -10.31 -5.82
CA HIS A 137 2.77 -11.63 -5.45
C HIS A 137 1.69 -12.72 -5.49
N VAL A 138 0.87 -12.76 -6.54
CA VAL A 138 -0.18 -13.77 -6.72
C VAL A 138 0.43 -15.13 -7.04
N GLN A 139 -0.05 -16.20 -6.39
CA GLN A 139 0.38 -17.57 -6.64
C GLN A 139 0.12 -17.99 -8.09
N SER A 140 1.15 -18.44 -8.83
CA SER A 140 0.95 -19.03 -10.16
C SER A 140 0.40 -20.46 -10.06
N ALA A 141 -0.65 -20.76 -10.84
CA ALA A 141 -1.22 -22.10 -10.95
C ALA A 141 -0.30 -23.11 -11.67
N ASP A 142 0.63 -22.62 -12.50
CA ASP A 142 1.50 -23.45 -13.35
C ASP A 142 2.82 -23.86 -12.68
N ALA A 143 3.12 -23.27 -11.51
CA ALA A 143 4.39 -23.47 -10.80
C ALA A 143 4.21 -24.30 -9.53
N ALA A 144 5.19 -25.16 -9.25
CA ALA A 144 5.25 -25.96 -8.02
C ALA A 144 5.72 -25.12 -6.80
N GLY A 145 4.98 -24.04 -6.49
CA GLY A 145 5.16 -23.20 -5.30
C GLY A 145 6.04 -21.96 -5.46
N GLU A 146 6.97 -21.92 -6.43
CA GLU A 146 8.04 -20.90 -6.45
C GLU A 146 7.81 -19.67 -7.33
N ALA A 147 6.80 -19.66 -8.22
CA ALA A 147 6.57 -18.51 -9.12
C ALA A 147 5.33 -17.71 -8.71
N THR A 148 5.50 -16.39 -8.57
CA THR A 148 4.42 -15.42 -8.39
C THR A 148 4.24 -14.52 -9.61
N GLY A 149 3.01 -14.10 -9.88
CA GLY A 149 2.68 -13.08 -10.87
C GLY A 149 2.33 -11.73 -10.23
N ASP A 150 2.83 -10.65 -10.84
CA ASP A 150 2.37 -9.29 -10.54
C ASP A 150 1.20 -8.94 -11.46
N PHE A 151 0.05 -8.67 -10.85
CA PHE A 151 -1.20 -8.28 -11.49
C PHE A 151 -1.67 -6.88 -11.07
N THR A 152 -0.81 -6.08 -10.44
CA THR A 152 -1.14 -4.69 -10.05
C THR A 152 -1.55 -3.82 -11.24
N PHE A 153 -1.05 -4.13 -12.45
CA PHE A 153 -1.40 -3.48 -13.71
C PHE A 153 -2.89 -3.65 -14.11
N LEU A 154 -3.60 -4.64 -13.56
CA LEU A 154 -5.04 -4.81 -13.78
C LEU A 154 -5.86 -3.71 -13.10
N ILE A 155 -5.31 -3.06 -12.08
CA ILE A 155 -5.98 -1.96 -11.37
C ILE A 155 -5.60 -0.62 -12.03
N VAL A 156 -6.54 0.32 -12.09
CA VAL A 156 -6.27 1.64 -12.68
C VAL A 156 -5.42 2.52 -11.76
N GLU A 157 -4.76 3.53 -12.33
CA GLU A 157 -4.06 4.55 -11.54
C GLU A 157 -5.04 5.23 -10.57
N GLY A 158 -4.61 5.43 -9.32
CA GLY A 158 -5.47 5.90 -8.22
C GLY A 158 -6.49 4.88 -7.66
N GLY A 159 -6.74 3.77 -8.36
CA GLY A 159 -7.80 2.79 -8.06
C GLY A 159 -7.56 1.87 -6.84
N TRP A 160 -6.90 2.35 -5.79
CA TRP A 160 -6.61 1.57 -4.58
C TRP A 160 -7.16 2.31 -3.35
N PHE A 161 -8.17 1.74 -2.70
CA PHE A 161 -8.91 2.38 -1.62
C PHE A 161 -8.84 1.60 -0.32
N ASP A 162 -8.65 2.29 0.80
CA ASP A 162 -8.63 1.73 2.14
C ASP A 162 -9.45 2.57 3.14
N THR A 163 -9.47 2.15 4.41
CA THR A 163 -10.24 2.85 5.45
C THR A 163 -9.72 4.24 5.81
N VAL A 164 -8.53 4.62 5.33
CA VAL A 164 -7.95 5.96 5.55
C VAL A 164 -8.31 6.88 4.37
N ASN A 165 -8.15 6.42 3.12
CA ASN A 165 -8.41 7.27 1.96
C ASN A 165 -9.90 7.32 1.54
N ALA A 166 -10.69 6.26 1.76
CA ALA A 166 -12.12 6.22 1.46
C ALA A 166 -13.02 6.39 2.70
N GLY A 167 -12.66 5.72 3.80
CA GLY A 167 -13.48 5.63 5.02
C GLY A 167 -13.97 4.20 5.29
N LEU A 168 -14.91 4.03 6.23
CA LEU A 168 -15.41 2.70 6.63
C LEU A 168 -16.23 2.03 5.51
N LYS A 169 -16.01 0.72 5.31
CA LYS A 169 -16.66 -0.07 4.24
C LYS A 169 -18.17 -0.27 4.44
N THR A 170 -18.69 -0.03 5.65
CA THR A 170 -20.14 -0.04 5.94
C THR A 170 -20.82 1.30 5.65
N GLU A 171 -20.09 2.34 5.22
CA GLU A 171 -20.64 3.68 5.08
C GLU A 171 -20.83 4.08 3.61
N ALA A 172 -22.08 4.41 3.25
CA ALA A 172 -22.43 4.90 1.92
C ALA A 172 -21.70 6.21 1.52
N ALA A 173 -21.16 6.94 2.49
CA ALA A 173 -20.29 8.09 2.25
C ALA A 173 -18.96 7.69 1.58
N SER A 174 -18.37 6.55 1.96
CA SER A 174 -17.09 6.08 1.43
C SER A 174 -17.21 5.70 -0.06
N TYR A 175 -18.26 4.98 -0.46
CA TYR A 175 -18.51 4.65 -1.86
C TYR A 175 -18.77 5.89 -2.72
N ARG A 176 -19.49 6.90 -2.20
CA ARG A 176 -19.65 8.20 -2.87
C ARG A 176 -18.29 8.89 -3.07
N LYS A 177 -17.44 8.91 -2.04
CA LYS A 177 -16.08 9.46 -2.13
C LYS A 177 -15.21 8.72 -3.14
N ILE A 178 -15.31 7.39 -3.24
CA ILE A 178 -14.58 6.58 -4.22
C ILE A 178 -14.98 6.96 -5.65
N VAL A 179 -16.28 6.97 -5.98
CA VAL A 179 -16.71 7.31 -7.35
C VAL A 179 -16.46 8.77 -7.70
N GLU A 180 -16.53 9.70 -6.73
CA GLU A 180 -16.12 11.10 -6.92
C GLU A 180 -14.62 11.21 -7.24
N THR A 181 -13.77 10.56 -6.43
CA THR A 181 -12.30 10.55 -6.59
C THR A 181 -11.88 9.96 -7.93
N MET A 182 -12.54 8.88 -8.38
CA MET A 182 -12.26 8.23 -9.66
C MET A 182 -12.93 8.89 -10.87
N HIS A 183 -13.78 9.90 -10.64
CA HIS A 183 -14.66 10.51 -11.66
C HIS A 183 -15.53 9.47 -12.39
N TRP A 184 -16.09 8.53 -11.63
CA TRP A 184 -16.94 7.44 -12.11
C TRP A 184 -18.42 7.74 -11.89
N SER A 185 -19.29 7.23 -12.78
CA SER A 185 -20.73 7.23 -12.55
C SER A 185 -21.11 6.09 -11.60
N ALA A 186 -21.76 6.42 -10.48
CA ALA A 186 -22.21 5.45 -9.47
C ALA A 186 -23.04 4.32 -10.10
N GLY A 187 -24.09 4.66 -10.86
CA GLY A 187 -24.99 3.67 -11.49
C GLY A 187 -24.34 2.79 -12.57
N LYS A 188 -23.13 3.13 -13.04
CA LYS A 188 -22.31 2.32 -13.95
C LYS A 188 -21.13 1.62 -13.27
N THR A 189 -21.08 1.68 -11.94
CA THR A 189 -20.04 1.07 -11.12
C THR A 189 -20.64 -0.10 -10.35
N LEU A 190 -20.05 -1.28 -10.53
CA LEU A 190 -20.41 -2.51 -9.83
C LEU A 190 -19.44 -2.75 -8.68
N PHE A 191 -19.94 -2.89 -7.46
CA PHE A 191 -19.16 -3.32 -6.30
C PHE A 191 -19.33 -4.83 -6.06
N LEU A 192 -18.22 -5.51 -5.76
CA LEU A 192 -18.15 -6.94 -5.46
C LEU A 192 -17.58 -7.12 -4.04
N THR A 193 -18.32 -7.83 -3.18
CA THR A 193 -17.99 -8.08 -1.76
C THR A 193 -18.63 -9.37 -1.28
N ASP A 194 -18.10 -10.02 -0.25
CA ASP A 194 -18.80 -11.08 0.49
C ASP A 194 -19.78 -10.53 1.55
N ASN A 195 -19.65 -9.24 1.90
CA ASN A 195 -20.20 -8.68 3.12
C ASN A 195 -21.54 -7.96 2.87
N VAL A 196 -22.59 -8.45 3.52
CA VAL A 196 -23.96 -7.91 3.46
C VAL A 196 -24.05 -6.42 3.81
N LYS A 197 -23.28 -5.94 4.81
CA LYS A 197 -23.31 -4.53 5.23
C LYS A 197 -22.67 -3.62 4.19
N GLU A 198 -21.60 -4.08 3.54
CA GLU A 198 -20.88 -3.35 2.50
C GLU A 198 -21.69 -3.31 1.19
N TYR A 199 -22.36 -4.42 0.84
CA TYR A 199 -23.34 -4.46 -0.25
C TYR A 199 -24.41 -3.38 -0.06
N ASP A 200 -25.01 -3.31 1.13
CA ASP A 200 -26.06 -2.33 1.44
C ASP A 200 -25.56 -0.88 1.44
N ALA A 201 -24.31 -0.66 1.88
CA ALA A 201 -23.65 0.64 1.82
C ALA A 201 -23.38 1.10 0.37
N ALA A 202 -22.95 0.19 -0.51
CA ALA A 202 -22.74 0.47 -1.93
C ALA A 202 -24.07 0.76 -2.67
N ILE A 203 -25.11 -0.03 -2.44
CA ILE A 203 -26.47 0.24 -2.97
C ILE A 203 -26.98 1.60 -2.46
N SER A 204 -26.79 1.92 -1.18
CA SER A 204 -27.17 3.21 -0.57
C SER A 204 -26.34 4.41 -1.05
N ALA A 205 -25.24 4.16 -1.77
CA ALA A 205 -24.44 5.16 -2.47
C ALA A 205 -24.82 5.30 -3.97
N GLY A 206 -25.72 4.46 -4.48
CA GLY A 206 -26.16 4.45 -5.88
C GLY A 206 -25.29 3.62 -6.82
N LEU A 207 -24.42 2.74 -6.28
CA LEU A 207 -23.71 1.75 -7.06
C LEU A 207 -24.62 0.54 -7.35
N GLN A 208 -24.24 -0.29 -8.33
CA GLN A 208 -24.73 -1.67 -8.42
C GLN A 208 -23.87 -2.55 -7.52
N ALA A 209 -24.41 -3.63 -6.96
CA ALA A 209 -23.66 -4.56 -6.11
C ALA A 209 -23.99 -6.02 -6.40
N VAL A 210 -23.02 -6.91 -6.20
CA VAL A 210 -23.17 -8.38 -6.22
C VAL A 210 -22.43 -8.96 -5.02
N LEU A 211 -23.08 -9.91 -4.34
CA LEU A 211 -22.51 -10.62 -3.20
C LEU A 211 -21.77 -11.89 -3.65
N LEU A 212 -20.58 -12.13 -3.11
CA LEU A 212 -19.74 -13.30 -3.40
C LEU A 212 -19.82 -14.34 -2.26
N ASP A 213 -20.36 -15.52 -2.58
CA ASP A 213 -20.56 -16.65 -1.68
C ASP A 213 -19.43 -17.69 -1.90
N ARG A 214 -18.22 -17.36 -1.42
CA ARG A 214 -17.01 -18.17 -1.65
C ARG A 214 -16.84 -19.27 -0.59
N PRO A 215 -16.12 -20.36 -0.89
CA PRO A 215 -15.79 -21.39 0.09
C PRO A 215 -15.02 -20.82 1.29
N GLY A 216 -15.60 -20.95 2.48
CA GLY A 216 -15.04 -20.45 3.74
C GLY A 216 -15.68 -19.16 4.27
N ASN A 217 -16.51 -18.47 3.47
CA ASN A 217 -17.24 -17.28 3.92
C ASN A 217 -18.36 -17.65 4.91
N ALA A 218 -18.87 -16.65 5.64
CA ALA A 218 -20.03 -16.84 6.51
C ALA A 218 -21.30 -17.16 5.70
N PRO A 219 -22.17 -18.10 6.13
CA PRO A 219 -23.35 -18.48 5.35
C PRO A 219 -24.33 -17.32 5.13
N VAL A 220 -24.46 -16.86 3.88
CA VAL A 220 -25.39 -15.78 3.52
C VAL A 220 -26.83 -16.17 3.89
N ALA A 221 -27.51 -15.30 4.63
CA ALA A 221 -28.83 -15.59 5.17
C ALA A 221 -29.92 -15.61 4.09
N GLU A 222 -30.95 -16.43 4.33
CA GLU A 222 -32.07 -16.68 3.41
C GLU A 222 -32.95 -15.44 3.13
N ALA A 223 -32.84 -14.39 3.95
CA ALA A 223 -33.45 -13.08 3.69
C ALA A 223 -32.62 -12.26 2.69
N ASP A 224 -31.29 -12.32 2.79
CA ASP A 224 -30.36 -11.59 1.91
C ASP A 224 -30.28 -12.25 0.53
N ARG A 225 -30.26 -13.59 0.46
CA ARG A 225 -30.33 -14.36 -0.80
C ARG A 225 -31.58 -14.06 -1.65
N LYS A 226 -32.65 -13.49 -1.05
CA LYS A 226 -33.88 -13.09 -1.76
C LYS A 226 -33.89 -11.67 -2.30
N ARG A 227 -33.00 -10.79 -1.81
CA ARG A 227 -32.93 -9.37 -2.19
C ARG A 227 -31.64 -9.00 -2.92
N MET A 228 -30.59 -9.81 -2.75
CA MET A 228 -29.29 -9.62 -3.39
C MET A 228 -29.14 -10.51 -4.62
N ARG A 229 -28.33 -10.07 -5.59
CA ARG A 229 -27.69 -11.00 -6.51
C ARG A 229 -26.48 -11.62 -5.81
N VAL A 230 -26.55 -12.93 -5.56
CA VAL A 230 -25.47 -13.72 -4.95
C VAL A 230 -24.89 -14.66 -6.01
N VAL A 231 -23.56 -14.80 -6.08
CA VAL A 231 -22.85 -15.69 -7.03
C VAL A 231 -21.64 -16.36 -6.37
N GLY A 232 -21.10 -17.43 -6.97
CA GLY A 232 -19.96 -18.19 -6.43
C GLY A 232 -18.62 -17.95 -7.15
N SER A 233 -18.67 -17.49 -8.40
CA SER A 233 -17.52 -17.17 -9.25
C SER A 233 -17.65 -15.77 -9.86
N LEU A 234 -16.53 -15.13 -10.21
CA LEU A 234 -16.58 -13.97 -11.11
C LEU A 234 -17.06 -14.36 -12.53
N ASP A 235 -16.89 -15.62 -12.96
CA ASP A 235 -17.44 -16.11 -14.25
C ASP A 235 -18.98 -16.03 -14.30
N ASP A 236 -19.66 -16.05 -13.13
CA ASP A 236 -21.11 -15.88 -13.04
C ASP A 236 -21.57 -14.43 -13.34
N ILE A 237 -20.63 -13.49 -13.59
CA ILE A 237 -20.86 -12.04 -13.70
C ILE A 237 -20.61 -11.56 -15.13
N ASP A 238 -21.54 -11.90 -16.03
CA ASP A 238 -21.56 -11.31 -17.37
C ASP A 238 -21.96 -9.81 -17.34
N LEU A 239 -21.14 -8.99 -18.00
CA LEU A 239 -21.31 -7.54 -18.19
C LEU A 239 -21.69 -7.16 -19.63
N GLY A 240 -21.90 -8.14 -20.52
CA GLY A 240 -22.46 -7.93 -21.86
C GLY A 240 -21.44 -7.60 -22.96
N PHE A 241 -20.18 -8.01 -22.81
CA PHE A 241 -19.14 -7.77 -23.83
C PHE A 241 -19.31 -8.64 -25.06
N HIS A 242 -20.19 -8.22 -25.97
CA HIS A 242 -20.13 -8.66 -27.36
C HIS A 242 -18.77 -8.29 -27.94
N SER A 243 -18.05 -9.29 -28.44
CA SER A 243 -16.68 -9.16 -28.97
C SER A 243 -16.64 -8.38 -30.29
N GLN A 244 -16.79 -7.06 -30.21
CA GLN A 244 -16.46 -6.18 -31.33
C GLN A 244 -14.94 -6.18 -31.49
N VAL A 245 -14.46 -6.86 -32.53
CA VAL A 245 -13.06 -6.76 -32.97
C VAL A 245 -12.87 -5.34 -33.50
N ALA A 246 -12.37 -4.45 -32.65
CA ALA A 246 -12.26 -3.03 -32.97
C ALA A 246 -11.21 -2.79 -34.07
N GLU A 247 -11.64 -2.44 -35.28
CA GLU A 247 -10.75 -2.07 -36.38
C GLU A 247 -10.02 -0.73 -36.14
N ASN A 248 -10.37 0.03 -35.09
CA ASN A 248 -9.84 1.37 -34.82
C ASN A 248 -8.98 1.47 -33.54
N GLY A 249 -7.71 1.08 -33.68
CA GLY A 249 -6.60 1.94 -33.28
C GLY A 249 -6.13 1.95 -31.83
N GLU A 250 -7.01 2.18 -30.84
CA GLU A 250 -6.59 2.39 -29.44
C GLU A 250 -6.51 1.08 -28.65
N ARG A 251 -5.46 0.30 -28.96
CA ARG A 251 -5.08 -0.87 -28.19
C ARG A 251 -4.30 -0.43 -26.95
N PHE A 252 -4.77 -0.78 -25.75
CA PHE A 252 -3.90 -0.79 -24.57
C PHE A 252 -2.64 -1.62 -24.88
N PRO A 253 -1.44 -1.21 -24.41
CA PRO A 253 -0.20 -1.89 -24.77
C PRO A 253 -0.27 -3.36 -24.37
N PRO A 254 0.16 -4.31 -25.23
CA PRO A 254 0.07 -5.73 -24.94
C PRO A 254 0.92 -6.05 -23.71
N VAL A 255 0.30 -6.73 -22.73
CA VAL A 255 0.95 -7.14 -21.47
C VAL A 255 2.14 -8.03 -21.79
N GLN A 256 3.35 -7.52 -21.57
CA GLN A 256 4.57 -8.31 -21.65
C GLN A 256 4.79 -8.99 -20.31
N GLY A 257 4.29 -10.22 -20.18
CA GLY A 257 4.64 -11.09 -19.07
C GLY A 257 6.16 -11.36 -19.03
N PRO A 258 6.72 -11.72 -17.86
CA PRO A 258 8.16 -11.85 -17.67
C PRO A 258 8.76 -12.90 -18.62
N VAL A 259 9.85 -12.53 -19.30
CA VAL A 259 10.53 -13.38 -20.28
C VAL A 259 11.26 -14.52 -19.56
N THR A 260 10.70 -15.73 -19.61
CA THR A 260 11.30 -16.93 -19.02
C THR A 260 12.46 -17.45 -19.88
N THR A 261 13.67 -16.96 -19.61
CA THR A 261 14.91 -17.36 -20.28
C THR A 261 15.38 -18.77 -19.87
N LYS A 262 14.72 -19.80 -20.42
CA LYS A 262 15.23 -21.19 -20.32
C LYS A 262 16.61 -21.28 -21.00
N PRO A 263 17.64 -21.84 -20.35
CA PRO A 263 18.94 -22.04 -20.97
C PRO A 263 18.86 -23.12 -22.06
N SER A 264 19.18 -22.75 -23.31
CA SER A 264 19.20 -23.69 -24.42
C SER A 264 20.37 -24.67 -24.29
N GLN A 265 20.13 -25.95 -24.60
CA GLN A 265 21.17 -26.96 -24.63
C GLN A 265 21.98 -26.89 -25.94
N ASN A 266 23.28 -27.11 -25.87
CA ASN A 266 24.18 -27.00 -27.02
C ASN A 266 23.93 -28.11 -28.06
N GLY A 267 23.74 -27.70 -29.32
CA GLY A 267 23.95 -28.53 -30.50
C GLY A 267 25.33 -28.22 -31.11
N ASP A 268 26.04 -29.26 -31.57
CA ASP A 268 27.43 -29.18 -32.07
C ASP A 268 27.54 -28.58 -33.49
N ILE A 269 28.74 -28.09 -33.83
CA ILE A 269 29.50 -28.26 -35.10
C ILE A 269 30.42 -27.05 -35.41
N GLY A 270 31.74 -27.27 -35.31
CA GLY A 270 32.61 -27.17 -36.50
C GLY A 270 33.42 -25.88 -36.83
N ARG A 271 34.66 -25.82 -36.29
CA ARG A 271 35.92 -25.36 -36.96
C ARG A 271 36.05 -23.88 -37.46
N GLY A 272 36.99 -23.11 -36.88
CA GLY A 272 37.41 -21.79 -37.42
C GLY A 272 38.69 -21.16 -36.83
N ARG A 273 39.87 -21.64 -37.23
CA ARG A 273 41.26 -21.10 -37.06
C ARG A 273 41.49 -19.72 -36.37
N VAL A 274 42.40 -19.72 -35.36
CA VAL A 274 43.52 -18.77 -35.01
C VAL A 274 43.41 -17.25 -35.35
N ASN A 275 43.92 -16.31 -34.52
CA ASN A 275 45.26 -16.37 -33.90
C ASN A 275 45.51 -15.47 -32.65
N LEU A 276 46.63 -15.77 -31.99
CA LEU A 276 47.35 -15.07 -30.90
C LEU A 276 47.19 -13.54 -30.76
N TYR A 277 46.98 -13.07 -29.52
CA TYR A 277 48.05 -12.38 -28.78
C TYR A 277 47.84 -12.41 -27.24
N ARG A 278 48.93 -12.34 -26.48
CA ARG A 278 48.96 -12.25 -25.00
C ARG A 278 50.22 -11.51 -24.56
N PRO A 279 50.13 -10.59 -23.58
CA PRO A 279 51.20 -10.32 -22.64
C PRO A 279 50.84 -10.87 -21.24
N SER A 280 51.84 -11.05 -20.40
CA SER A 280 51.71 -11.60 -19.04
C SER A 280 52.63 -10.87 -18.07
N SER A 281 52.25 -10.90 -16.79
CA SER A 281 53.12 -10.86 -15.59
C SER A 281 54.17 -9.74 -15.46
N LEU A 282 54.17 -9.08 -14.30
CA LEU A 282 55.36 -9.02 -13.42
C LEU A 282 54.90 -8.75 -11.97
N GLU A 283 55.74 -9.14 -11.01
CA GLU A 283 55.44 -9.17 -9.56
C GLU A 283 56.36 -8.22 -8.77
N ASP A 284 56.01 -8.00 -7.50
CA ASP A 284 56.85 -7.65 -6.34
C ASP A 284 57.90 -6.53 -6.39
N VAL A 285 57.70 -5.52 -5.53
CA VAL A 285 58.75 -4.99 -4.62
C VAL A 285 58.13 -4.71 -3.23
N GLN A 286 58.83 -5.06 -2.14
CA GLN A 286 58.43 -4.78 -0.75
C GLN A 286 59.20 -3.61 -0.12
N SER A 287 58.71 -3.17 1.06
CA SER A 287 59.47 -2.53 2.17
C SER A 287 59.68 -0.99 2.09
N LYS A 288 59.89 -0.22 3.18
CA LYS A 288 59.92 -0.47 4.65
C LYS A 288 59.93 0.87 5.44
N ARG A 289 59.68 0.85 6.77
CA ARG A 289 60.01 1.87 7.83
C ARG A 289 59.20 3.21 7.82
N SER A 290 59.16 4.04 8.89
CA SER A 290 59.08 3.87 10.38
C SER A 290 59.08 5.25 11.10
N HIS A 291 58.65 5.31 12.39
CA HIS A 291 58.69 6.45 13.35
C HIS A 291 57.57 7.52 13.18
N ASP A 292 56.81 7.96 14.21
CA ASP A 292 57.10 8.65 15.52
C ASP A 292 57.46 10.14 15.31
N ASP A 293 56.99 11.19 16.03
CA ASP A 293 56.35 11.42 17.36
C ASP A 293 55.09 12.35 17.22
N VAL A 294 54.07 12.38 18.10
CA VAL A 294 53.90 13.03 19.45
C VAL A 294 54.11 14.56 19.50
N GLY A 295 53.11 15.30 20.03
CA GLY A 295 53.23 16.74 20.37
C GLY A 295 51.90 17.45 20.72
N ASP A 296 51.78 18.02 21.94
CA ASP A 296 50.57 18.67 22.48
C ASP A 296 50.43 20.19 22.21
N GLY A 297 49.19 20.67 22.09
CA GLY A 297 48.66 21.62 23.08
C GLY A 297 48.34 23.09 22.72
N VAL A 298 47.47 23.66 23.56
CA VAL A 298 47.29 25.09 23.94
C VAL A 298 46.39 26.02 23.08
N GLU A 299 45.23 26.35 23.65
CA GLU A 299 44.32 27.51 23.40
C GLU A 299 44.66 28.67 24.40
N PRO A 300 43.98 29.85 24.48
CA PRO A 300 43.01 30.54 23.59
C PRO A 300 43.28 32.09 23.45
N SER A 301 42.21 32.91 23.30
CA SER A 301 42.09 34.39 23.53
C SER A 301 42.26 35.34 22.30
N HIS A 302 41.62 36.52 22.17
CA HIS A 302 40.78 37.35 23.07
C HIS A 302 39.81 38.36 22.35
N ILE A 303 38.54 38.42 22.77
CA ILE A 303 37.64 39.59 23.07
C ILE A 303 37.64 40.90 22.21
N LYS A 304 36.45 41.30 21.66
CA LYS A 304 35.66 42.56 21.91
C LYS A 304 34.44 42.65 20.94
N ARG A 305 33.18 43.00 21.25
CA ARG A 305 32.40 43.87 22.21
C ARG A 305 32.08 45.31 21.74
N GLN A 306 30.79 45.57 21.42
CA GLN A 306 29.87 46.69 21.85
C GLN A 306 28.63 46.75 20.90
N LYS A 307 27.35 46.95 21.30
CA LYS A 307 26.61 48.06 22.00
C LYS A 307 26.34 49.29 21.10
N ALA A 308 25.20 50.01 21.13
CA ALA A 308 23.93 49.92 21.88
C ALA A 308 22.76 50.68 21.14
N SER A 309 21.46 50.33 21.29
CA SER A 309 20.38 50.96 22.13
C SER A 309 19.57 52.18 21.59
N ASN A 310 18.24 52.06 21.60
CA ASN A 310 17.17 53.08 21.86
C ASN A 310 17.08 54.37 20.97
N ASP A 311 16.00 55.16 20.92
CA ASP A 311 14.77 55.25 21.75
C ASP A 311 13.49 55.68 20.94
N THR A 312 12.42 56.12 21.62
CA THR A 312 11.02 56.21 21.16
C THR A 312 10.36 57.60 21.29
N SER A 313 9.31 57.87 20.50
CA SER A 313 8.15 58.78 20.72
C SER A 313 7.20 58.65 19.49
N LEU A 314 5.88 58.39 19.55
CA LEU A 314 4.76 59.09 20.22
C LEU A 314 4.53 60.53 19.69
N GLU A 315 3.34 60.99 19.27
CA GLU A 315 1.94 60.49 19.38
C GLU A 315 1.14 60.67 18.03
N LYS A 316 -0.20 60.73 17.86
CA LYS A 316 -1.45 60.69 18.68
C LYS A 316 -2.70 60.44 17.78
N LEU A 317 -3.69 59.61 18.19
CA LEU A 317 -5.14 59.62 17.83
C LEU A 317 -5.57 59.40 16.33
N VAL A 318 -6.76 58.88 15.96
CA VAL A 318 -8.06 58.59 16.65
C VAL A 318 -8.56 57.16 16.34
N CYS A 319 -9.44 56.63 17.21
CA CYS A 319 -10.10 55.31 17.25
C CYS A 319 -10.75 54.77 15.96
N ASN A 320 -10.91 53.44 15.88
CA ASN A 320 -12.23 52.79 15.86
C ASN A 320 -12.21 51.31 16.31
N GLU A 321 -13.34 50.92 16.90
CA GLU A 321 -13.80 49.66 17.53
C GLU A 321 -13.09 48.32 17.24
N ASP A 322 -12.80 47.57 18.31
CA ASP A 322 -12.27 46.20 18.28
C ASP A 322 -13.33 45.12 17.99
N LYS A 323 -12.91 44.05 17.30
CA LYS A 323 -12.91 42.70 17.90
C LYS A 323 -11.96 41.76 17.16
N ASP A 324 -11.07 41.14 17.92
CA ASP A 324 -9.87 40.47 17.40
C ASP A 324 -10.13 39.13 16.69
N THR A 325 -9.29 38.85 15.69
CA THR A 325 -8.89 37.50 15.27
C THR A 325 -7.39 37.32 15.51
N SER A 326 -6.93 36.08 15.70
CA SER A 326 -5.56 35.84 16.18
C SER A 326 -4.49 36.23 15.14
N PRO A 327 -3.32 36.78 15.55
CA PRO A 327 -2.18 37.00 14.66
C PRO A 327 -1.72 35.76 13.87
N GLU A 328 -2.07 34.55 14.32
CA GLU A 328 -1.75 33.30 13.62
C GLU A 328 -2.63 33.07 12.38
N GLU A 329 -3.89 33.52 12.37
CA GLU A 329 -4.85 33.26 11.28
C GLU A 329 -4.54 34.05 10.00
N GLN A 330 -3.77 35.13 10.09
CA GLN A 330 -3.40 35.95 8.91
C GLN A 330 -2.25 35.34 8.08
N ARG A 331 -1.59 34.27 8.56
CA ARG A 331 -0.41 33.70 7.89
C ARG A 331 -0.74 32.69 6.77
N ALA A 332 -1.99 32.27 6.64
CA ALA A 332 -2.43 31.17 5.77
C ALA A 332 -2.86 31.57 4.34
N LYS A 333 -2.31 32.65 3.76
CA LYS A 333 -2.65 33.11 2.38
C LYS A 333 -1.44 33.56 1.56
N ASN A 334 -0.67 32.62 1.01
CA ASN A 334 0.03 32.71 -0.29
C ASN A 334 0.96 31.51 -0.54
N PRO A 335 0.61 30.54 -1.41
CA PRO A 335 1.57 29.55 -1.88
C PRO A 335 2.52 30.17 -2.93
N LYS A 336 3.60 30.82 -2.47
CA LYS A 336 4.76 31.05 -3.33
C LYS A 336 5.48 29.71 -3.53
N TYR A 337 5.29 29.06 -4.68
CA TYR A 337 6.32 28.37 -5.48
C TYR A 337 5.65 27.78 -6.73
N ALA A 338 5.83 28.43 -7.86
CA ALA A 338 5.63 27.80 -9.16
C ALA A 338 6.99 27.23 -9.60
N PHE A 339 7.01 25.99 -10.09
CA PHE A 339 8.18 25.42 -10.76
C PHE A 339 7.78 24.72 -12.05
N ASP A 340 8.60 24.94 -13.07
CA ASP A 340 8.41 24.45 -14.43
C ASP A 340 8.70 22.94 -14.53
N ARG A 341 8.09 22.24 -15.49
CA ARG A 341 8.27 20.78 -15.70
C ARG A 341 8.94 20.49 -17.04
N SER A 342 10.27 20.41 -17.04
CA SER A 342 11.00 19.67 -18.08
C SER A 342 10.87 18.15 -17.88
N ALA A 343 10.98 17.38 -18.97
CA ALA A 343 10.75 15.94 -18.98
C ALA A 343 12.03 15.10 -18.76
N HIS A 344 11.84 13.86 -18.30
CA HIS A 344 12.87 12.90 -17.81
C HIS A 344 13.43 13.35 -16.44
N GLU A 345 13.31 12.58 -15.35
CA GLU A 345 14.01 11.30 -15.17
C GLU A 345 13.31 10.26 -14.26
N ARG A 346 13.91 9.06 -14.29
CA ARG A 346 13.80 7.83 -13.49
C ARG A 346 13.01 7.85 -12.17
N THR A 347 12.28 6.75 -11.95
CA THR A 347 11.62 6.37 -10.70
C THR A 347 12.60 5.95 -9.60
N GLU A 348 12.74 6.79 -8.57
CA GLU A 348 13.10 6.35 -7.21
C GLU A 348 11.87 6.44 -6.30
N PHE A 349 11.65 5.42 -5.47
CA PHE A 349 10.52 5.39 -4.53
C PHE A 349 10.83 6.22 -3.28
N VAL A 350 10.47 7.50 -3.30
CA VAL A 350 10.52 8.38 -2.13
C VAL A 350 9.35 8.03 -1.19
N MET A 351 9.64 7.79 0.10
CA MET A 351 8.62 7.70 1.14
C MET A 351 7.99 9.08 1.36
N GLY A 352 6.73 9.25 1.00
CA GLY A 352 5.98 10.50 1.17
C GLY A 352 5.41 10.65 2.58
N ASP A 353 5.90 11.69 3.29
CA ASP A 353 5.42 12.29 4.55
C ASP A 353 4.13 11.72 5.18
N ILE A 354 4.27 10.82 6.17
CA ILE A 354 3.20 10.52 7.14
C ILE A 354 3.20 11.60 8.22
N SER A 355 2.71 12.80 7.88
CA SER A 355 2.62 13.96 8.78
C SER A 355 1.18 14.44 8.98
N GLY A 356 0.34 13.53 9.50
CA GLY A 356 -1.00 13.84 9.98
C GLY A 356 -1.01 13.88 11.51
N ALA A 357 -0.90 15.07 12.10
CA ALA A 357 -0.87 15.23 13.56
C ALA A 357 -2.27 14.97 14.18
N VAL A 358 -2.52 13.73 14.60
CA VAL A 358 -3.67 13.40 15.46
C VAL A 358 -3.28 13.71 16.91
N THR A 359 -3.81 14.79 17.46
CA THR A 359 -3.79 15.03 18.90
C THR A 359 -4.60 13.94 19.60
N ALA A 360 -3.97 13.19 20.50
CA ALA A 360 -4.61 12.04 21.15
C ALA A 360 -5.67 12.49 22.18
N GLU A 361 -6.96 12.39 21.82
CA GLU A 361 -8.07 12.41 22.79
C GLU A 361 -9.42 11.85 22.27
N THR A 362 -9.42 10.68 21.61
CA THR A 362 -10.62 9.79 21.51
C THR A 362 -10.21 8.33 21.31
N GLU A 363 -10.65 7.42 22.20
CA GLU A 363 -10.47 5.97 22.07
C GLU A 363 -11.69 5.29 21.38
N ASP A 364 -11.93 5.60 20.10
CA ASP A 364 -12.98 4.91 19.32
C ASP A 364 -12.52 3.51 18.89
N VAL A 365 -12.51 2.57 19.85
CA VAL A 365 -12.22 1.15 19.64
C VAL A 365 -13.40 0.47 18.95
N VAL A 366 -13.43 0.54 17.61
CA VAL A 366 -14.39 -0.20 16.78
C VAL A 366 -14.16 -1.70 16.94
N ARG A 367 -15.06 -2.37 17.69
CA ARG A 367 -15.20 -3.83 17.72
C ARG A 367 -16.21 -4.26 16.67
N ASP A 368 -16.02 -5.42 16.03
CA ASP A 368 -17.07 -5.99 15.17
C ASP A 368 -18.24 -6.48 16.04
N PRO A 369 -19.50 -6.07 15.76
CA PRO A 369 -20.67 -6.59 16.47
C PRO A 369 -21.05 -8.05 16.19
N GLN A 370 -20.36 -8.78 15.28
CA GLN A 370 -20.78 -10.12 14.86
C GLN A 370 -20.13 -11.30 15.62
N ASP A 371 -19.04 -11.08 16.37
CA ASP A 371 -18.43 -12.15 17.18
C ASP A 371 -19.15 -12.33 18.52
N THR A 372 -20.28 -13.06 18.48
CA THR A 372 -20.89 -13.69 19.65
C THR A 372 -20.97 -15.19 19.48
N HIS A 373 -20.11 -15.95 20.18
CA HIS A 373 -20.30 -17.28 20.80
C HIS A 373 -18.99 -18.10 20.84
N PRO A 374 -18.70 -18.84 21.92
CA PRO A 374 -18.98 -18.56 23.33
C PRO A 374 -17.69 -18.48 24.20
#